data_AF-A0A6I2MAW8-F1
#
_entry.id   AF-A0A6I2MAW8-F1
#
_cell.length_a   1.000
_cell.length_b   1.000
_cell.length_c   1.000
_cell.angle_alpha   90.00
_cell.angle_beta   90.00
_cell.angle_gamma   90.00
#
_symmetry.space_group_name_H-M   'P 1'
#
loop_
_entity.id
_entity.type
_entity.pdbx_description
1 polymer ?
#
loop_
_entity_poly.entity_id
_entity_poly.type
_entity_poly.pdbx_seq_one_letter_code
_entity_poly.pdbx_strand_id
1 'polypeptide(L)'
;MGDFFVLTAALLLLIFVLDSLAKLKGSSKDKNENILKLYLGFLILIAISVIPYKLWILTGSHHSPDGMLVTASAALAMIAFVISFYSRRVKNHA
;
A
#
# COMPACT_ATOMS: atom_id res chain seq x y z
N MET A 1 -21.03 3.90 -4.08
CA MET A 1 -20.64 2.47 -4.09
C MET A 1 -19.27 2.23 -4.75
N GLY A 2 -18.95 2.85 -5.89
CA GLY A 2 -17.66 2.65 -6.56
C GLY A 2 -16.41 2.93 -5.72
N ASP A 3 -16.42 3.96 -4.86
CA ASP A 3 -15.24 4.30 -4.03
C ASP A 3 -14.87 3.23 -3.00
N PHE A 4 -15.86 2.52 -2.45
CA PHE A 4 -15.62 1.39 -1.56
C PHE A 4 -14.96 0.22 -2.31
N PHE A 5 -15.43 -0.10 -3.51
CA PHE A 5 -14.80 -1.14 -4.35
C PHE A 5 -13.37 -0.79 -4.71
N VAL A 6 -13.09 0.47 -5.08
CA VAL A 6 -11.73 0.93 -5.38
C VAL A 6 -10.83 0.83 -4.14
N LEU A 7 -11.35 1.19 -2.96
CA LEU A 7 -10.61 1.08 -1.71
C LEU A 7 -10.25 -0.38 -1.38
N THR A 8 -11.24 -1.28 -1.47
CA THR A 8 -11.04 -2.71 -1.24
C THR A 8 -10.05 -3.31 -2.23
N ALA A 9 -10.19 -2.97 -3.52
CA ALA A 9 -9.26 -3.41 -4.56
C ALA A 9 -7.83 -2.90 -4.31
N ALA A 10 -7.67 -1.63 -3.90
CA ALA A 10 -6.37 -1.05 -3.58
C ALA A 10 -5.71 -1.73 -2.36
N LEU A 11 -6.49 -2.09 -1.34
CA LEU A 11 -6.00 -2.83 -0.18
C LEU A 11 -5.55 -4.25 -0.54
N LEU A 12 -6.35 -4.98 -1.33
CA LEU A 12 -5.98 -6.31 -1.82
C LEU A 12 -4.74 -6.26 -2.70
N LEU A 13 -4.65 -5.27 -3.59
CA LEU A 13 -3.49 -5.05 -4.43
C LEU A 13 -2.25 -4.75 -3.60
N LEU A 14 -2.35 -3.89 -2.58
CA LEU A 14 -1.23 -3.60 -1.68
C LEU A 14 -0.73 -4.87 -0.98
N ILE A 15 -1.64 -5.69 -0.45
CA ILE A 15 -1.28 -6.96 0.21
C ILE A 15 -0.57 -7.89 -0.78
N PHE A 16 -1.12 -8.04 -1.99
CA PHE A 16 -0.54 -8.88 -3.04
C PHE A 16 0.87 -8.41 -3.46
N VAL A 17 1.04 -7.09 -3.60
CA VAL A 17 2.31 -6.49 -3.99
C VAL A 17 3.36 -6.68 -2.90
N LEU A 18 3.02 -6.42 -1.64
CA LEU A 18 3.93 -6.64 -0.50
C LEU A 18 4.31 -8.11 -0.34
N ASP A 19 3.36 -9.02 -0.57
CA ASP A 19 3.62 -10.46 -0.53
C ASP A 19 4.59 -10.91 -1.64
N SER A 20 4.35 -10.43 -2.86
CA SER A 20 5.21 -10.71 -4.01
C SER A 20 6.62 -10.16 -3.78
N LEU A 21 6.74 -8.95 -3.24
CA LEU A 21 8.02 -8.32 -2.93
C LEU A 21 8.77 -9.07 -1.83
N ALA A 22 8.06 -9.57 -0.81
CA ALA A 22 8.65 -10.39 0.25
C ALA A 22 9.17 -11.74 -0.28
N LYS A 23 8.45 -12.39 -1.19
CA LYS A 23 8.89 -13.63 -1.86
C LYS A 23 10.14 -13.42 -2.72
N LEU A 24 10.27 -12.25 -3.33
CA LEU A 24 11.40 -11.88 -4.20
C LEU A 24 12.63 -11.39 -3.41
N LYS A 25 12.60 -11.39 -2.08
CA LYS A 25 13.73 -10.95 -1.26
C LYS A 25 14.99 -11.83 -1.43
N GLY A 26 14.87 -13.01 -2.03
CA GLY A 26 16.00 -13.84 -2.43
C GLY A 26 17.01 -13.10 -3.33
N SER A 27 18.29 -13.43 -3.19
CA SER A 27 19.38 -12.84 -3.98
C SER A 27 19.29 -13.31 -5.44
N SER A 28 18.61 -12.53 -6.27
CA SER A 28 18.49 -12.82 -7.69
C SER A 28 19.64 -12.19 -8.46
N LYS A 29 20.51 -13.04 -9.03
CA LYS A 29 21.45 -12.64 -10.08
C LYS A 29 20.73 -12.25 -11.39
N ASP A 30 19.40 -12.33 -11.40
CA ASP A 30 18.55 -12.16 -12.57
C ASP A 30 18.04 -10.70 -12.71
N LYS A 31 18.25 -10.11 -13.90
CA LYS A 31 17.82 -8.74 -14.21
C LYS A 31 16.30 -8.59 -14.16
N ASN A 32 15.56 -9.64 -14.50
CA ASN A 32 14.10 -9.59 -14.57
C ASN A 32 13.46 -9.40 -13.19
N GLU A 33 14.06 -9.96 -12.14
CA GLU A 33 13.56 -9.79 -10.77
C GLU A 33 13.78 -8.37 -10.23
N ASN A 34 14.86 -7.69 -10.62
CA ASN A 34 15.08 -6.29 -10.26
C ASN A 34 14.04 -5.37 -10.92
N ILE A 35 13.71 -5.62 -12.18
CA ILE A 35 12.65 -4.88 -12.89
C ILE A 35 11.31 -5.11 -12.18
N LEU A 36 11.01 -6.35 -11.81
CA LEU A 36 9.76 -6.69 -11.13
C LEU A 36 9.66 -6.04 -9.74
N LYS A 37 10.75 -5.98 -8.97
CA LYS A 37 10.83 -5.23 -7.70
C LYS A 37 10.54 -3.74 -7.90
N LEU A 38 11.03 -3.14 -8.99
CA LEU A 38 10.77 -1.74 -9.31
C LEU A 38 9.27 -1.51 -9.60
N TYR A 39 8.65 -2.36 -10.41
CA TYR A 39 7.21 -2.29 -10.69
C TYR A 39 6.35 -2.47 -9.44
N LEU A 40 6.71 -3.45 -8.58
CA LEU A 40 6.04 -3.67 -7.30
C LEU A 40 6.20 -2.44 -6.37
N GLY A 41 7.39 -1.84 -6.32
CA GLY A 41 7.62 -0.60 -5.58
C GLY A 41 6.76 0.56 -6.08
N PHE A 42 6.62 0.71 -7.40
CA PHE A 42 5.76 1.74 -8.00
C PHE A 42 4.27 1.52 -7.66
N LEU A 43 3.81 0.28 -7.67
CA LEU A 43 2.44 -0.06 -7.26
C LEU A 43 2.16 0.28 -5.78
N ILE A 44 3.15 0.12 -4.90
CA ILE A 44 3.04 0.53 -3.49
C ILE A 44 2.84 2.05 -3.40
N LEU A 45 3.62 2.85 -4.16
CA LEU A 45 3.49 4.31 -4.15
C LEU A 45 2.09 4.75 -4.62
N ILE A 46 1.54 4.12 -5.67
CA ILE A 46 0.18 4.38 -6.12
C ILE A 46 -0.82 4.06 -5.00
N ALA A 47 -0.71 2.88 -4.39
CA ALA A 47 -1.62 2.48 -3.32
C ALA A 47 -1.57 3.46 -2.13
N ILE A 48 -0.37 3.88 -1.71
CA ILE A 48 -0.15 4.83 -0.61
C ILE A 48 -0.78 6.20 -0.90
N SER A 49 -0.90 6.61 -2.16
CA SER A 49 -1.57 7.86 -2.53
C SER A 49 -3.09 7.69 -2.66
N VAL A 50 -3.54 6.59 -3.29
CA VAL A 50 -4.96 6.36 -3.60
C VAL A 50 -5.78 6.04 -2.35
N ILE A 51 -5.26 5.25 -1.41
CA ILE A 51 -6.04 4.82 -0.23
C ILE A 51 -6.40 6.01 0.68
N PRO A 52 -5.47 6.88 1.12
CA PRO A 52 -5.81 8.06 1.92
C PRO A 52 -6.72 9.02 1.17
N TYR A 53 -6.51 9.21 -0.13
CA TYR A 53 -7.35 10.07 -0.97
C TYR A 53 -8.80 9.56 -1.07
N LYS A 54 -8.99 8.25 -1.24
CA LYS A 54 -10.34 7.66 -1.26
C LYS A 54 -11.00 7.70 0.12
N LEU A 55 -10.24 7.51 1.20
CA LEU A 55 -10.75 7.71 2.56
C LEU A 55 -11.17 9.18 2.81
N TRP A 56 -10.40 10.15 2.32
CA TRP A 56 -10.73 11.57 2.39
C TRP A 56 -12.08 11.86 1.71
N ILE A 57 -12.32 11.29 0.53
CA ILE A 57 -13.60 11.46 -0.19
C ILE A 57 -14.75 10.80 0.60
N LEU A 58 -14.54 9.58 1.08
CA LEU A 58 -15.56 8.78 1.77
C LEU A 58 -16.00 9.38 3.11
N THR A 59 -15.11 10.07 3.82
CA THR A 59 -15.46 10.70 5.11
C THR A 59 -16.36 11.93 4.93
N GLY A 60 -16.57 12.41 3.69
CA GLY A 60 -17.35 13.63 3.42
C GLY A 60 -16.72 14.90 3.99
N SER A 61 -15.53 14.77 4.57
CA SER A 61 -14.88 15.77 5.40
C SER A 61 -13.96 16.68 4.59
N HIS A 62 -14.12 16.68 3.27
CA HIS A 62 -13.27 17.42 2.33
C HIS A 62 -13.38 18.94 2.46
N HIS A 63 -14.37 19.42 3.20
CA HIS A 63 -14.58 20.83 3.52
C HIS A 63 -14.25 21.18 4.98
N SER A 64 -13.80 20.22 5.81
CA SER A 64 -13.49 20.47 7.22
C SER A 64 -12.05 20.07 7.58
N PRO A 65 -11.43 20.76 8.56
CA PRO A 65 -10.10 20.40 9.06
C PRO A 65 -10.03 18.98 9.64
N ASP A 66 -11.16 18.42 10.06
CA ASP A 66 -11.25 17.03 10.51
C ASP A 66 -10.89 16.03 9.42
N GLY A 67 -11.23 16.33 8.16
CA GLY A 67 -10.87 15.48 7.01
C GLY A 67 -9.38 15.42 6.76
N MET A 68 -8.69 16.52 7.09
CA MET A 68 -7.25 16.62 7.06
C MET A 68 -6.59 15.71 8.09
N LEU A 69 -7.08 15.73 9.32
CA LEU A 69 -6.57 14.87 10.39
C LEU A 69 -6.85 13.39 10.11
N VAL A 70 -8.04 13.05 9.61
CA VAL A 70 -8.40 11.68 9.25
C VAL A 70 -7.50 11.15 8.12
N THR A 71 -7.19 11.98 7.15
CA THR A 71 -6.35 11.54 6.02
C THR A 71 -4.87 11.45 6.40
N ALA A 72 -4.36 12.39 7.19
CA ALA A 72 -3.00 12.34 7.72
C ALA A 72 -2.80 11.09 8.61
N SER A 73 -3.75 10.80 9.50
CA SER A 73 -3.72 9.59 10.33
C SER A 73 -3.86 8.31 9.52
N ALA A 74 -4.71 8.29 8.48
CA ALA A 74 -4.81 7.16 7.56
C ALA A 74 -3.50 6.90 6.80
N ALA A 75 -2.83 7.96 6.32
CA ALA A 75 -1.54 7.84 5.65
C ALA A 75 -0.46 7.29 6.60
N LEU A 76 -0.40 7.77 7.84
CA LEU A 76 0.52 7.26 8.87
C LEU A 76 0.24 5.78 9.21
N ALA A 77 -1.03 5.43 9.41
CA ALA A 77 -1.44 4.05 9.67
C ALA A 77 -1.06 3.13 8.50
N MET A 78 -1.18 3.63 7.27
CA MET A 78 -0.81 2.89 6.07
C MET A 78 0.69 2.64 5.96
N ILE A 79 1.52 3.65 6.25
CA ILE A 79 2.98 3.48 6.29
C ILE A 79 3.36 2.44 7.36
N ALA A 80 2.79 2.55 8.56
CA ALA A 80 3.02 1.58 9.64
C ALA A 80 2.59 0.16 9.24
N PHE A 81 1.45 0.03 8.56
CA PHE A 81 0.95 -1.24 8.04
C PHE A 81 1.92 -1.84 7.01
N VAL A 82 2.36 -1.06 6.03
CA VAL A 82 3.31 -1.50 4.99
C VAL A 82 4.60 -2.03 5.63
N ILE A 83 5.20 -1.27 6.54
CA ILE A 83 6.46 -1.65 7.21
C ILE A 83 6.27 -2.92 8.03
N SER A 84 5.21 -2.98 8.85
CA SER A 84 4.94 -4.12 9.74
C SER A 84 4.63 -5.39 8.94
N PHE A 85 3.75 -5.29 7.94
CA PHE A 85 3.33 -6.40 7.10
C PHE A 85 4.50 -6.94 6.28
N TYR A 86 5.23 -6.06 5.59
CA TYR A 86 6.42 -6.47 4.82
C TYR A 86 7.45 -7.15 5.72
N SER A 87 7.80 -6.55 6.86
CA SER A 87 8.78 -7.12 7.79
C SER A 87 8.36 -8.50 8.29
N ARG A 88 7.07 -8.71 8.57
CA ARG A 88 6.53 -9.99 9.01
C ARG A 88 6.56 -11.04 7.89
N ARG A 89 6.12 -10.70 6.68
CA ARG A 89 6.14 -11.63 5.54
C ARG A 89 7.56 -12.00 5.15
N VAL A 90 8.46 -11.03 5.15
CA VAL A 90 9.88 -11.25 4.93
C VAL A 90 10.48 -12.24 5.93
N LYS A 91 10.12 -12.16 7.22
CA LYS A 91 10.56 -13.14 8.23
C LYS A 91 9.95 -14.53 8.01
N ASN A 92 8.75 -14.61 7.45
CA ASN A 92 8.09 -15.88 7.17
C ASN A 92 8.60 -16.54 5.87
N HIS A 93 9.27 -15.78 4.99
CA HIS A 93 9.79 -16.25 3.70
C HIS A 93 11.32 -16.30 3.64
N ALA A 94 12.01 -15.96 4.74
CA ALA A 94 13.46 -16.13 4.93
C ALA A 94 13.72 -17.45 5.66
#